data_AF-A0A544T1T5-F1
#
_entry.id   AF-A0A544T1T5-F1
#
_cell.length_a   1.000
_cell.length_b   1.000
_cell.length_c   1.000
_cell.angle_alpha   90.00
_cell.angle_beta   90.00
_cell.angle_gamma   90.00
#
_symmetry.space_group_name_H-M   'P 1'
#
loop_
_entity.id
_entity.type
_entity.pdbx_description
1 polymer ?
#
loop_
_entity_poly.entity_id
_entity_poly.type
_entity_poly.pdbx_seq_one_letter_code
_entity_poly.pdbx_strand_id
1 'polypeptide(L)'
;MEDKTLKRAIETAGCWFVAHYITEVLDNYPRLEMDRAFKKKFTQTIFEKEQRDRTIGGTQARVSALMKVVRMNKVIEAMEYIIQSKRLNQADPKSVEMAKEILKKLCS
;
A
#
# COMPACT_ATOMS: atom_id res chain seq x y z
N MET A 1 15.36 6.71 4.86
CA MET A 1 15.15 5.24 4.82
C MET A 1 16.35 4.60 4.16
N GLU A 2 17.04 3.73 4.90
CA GLU A 2 18.25 3.02 4.43
C GLU A 2 17.92 1.76 3.63
N ASP A 3 16.79 1.10 3.92
CA ASP A 3 16.30 -0.05 3.15
C ASP A 3 15.79 0.40 1.77
N LYS A 4 16.67 0.28 0.77
CA LYS A 4 16.38 0.61 -0.63
C LYS A 4 15.30 -0.29 -1.24
N THR A 5 15.17 -1.53 -0.76
CA THR A 5 14.19 -2.49 -1.27
C THR A 5 12.78 -2.09 -0.81
N LEU A 6 12.65 -1.77 0.48
CA LEU A 6 11.41 -1.26 1.05
C LEU A 6 11.00 0.06 0.40
N LYS A 7 11.92 1.02 0.30
CA LYS A 7 11.66 2.31 -0.35
C LYS A 7 11.12 2.13 -1.77
N ARG A 8 11.78 1.29 -2.58
CA ARG A 8 11.34 1.01 -3.96
C ARG A 8 9.97 0.36 -4.01
N ALA A 9 9.66 -0.55 -3.09
CA ALA A 9 8.35 -1.17 -3.00
C ALA A 9 7.26 -0.12 -2.69
N ILE A 10 7.49 0.76 -1.71
CA ILE A 10 6.57 1.85 -1.36
C ILE A 10 6.38 2.81 -2.54
N GLU A 11 7.45 3.20 -3.23
CA GLU A 11 7.37 4.11 -4.37
C GLU A 11 6.66 3.49 -5.58
N THR A 12 6.86 2.20 -5.82
CA THR A 12 6.16 1.45 -6.88
C THR A 12 4.68 1.31 -6.57
N ALA A 13 4.32 1.03 -5.31
CA ALA A 13 2.92 1.04 -4.88
C ALA A 13 2.32 2.45 -4.95
N GLY A 14 3.12 3.46 -4.65
CA GLY A 14 2.71 4.84 -4.45
C GLY A 14 2.25 5.07 -3.01
N CYS A 15 2.78 6.11 -2.36
CA CYS A 15 2.55 6.33 -0.92
C CYS A 15 1.06 6.44 -0.53
N TRP A 16 0.24 7.08 -1.36
CA TRP A 16 -1.22 7.14 -1.13
C TRP A 16 -1.84 5.74 -1.12
N PHE A 17 -1.43 4.88 -2.06
CA PHE A 17 -1.98 3.54 -2.21
C PHE A 17 -1.62 2.68 -1.00
N VAL A 18 -0.37 2.78 -0.55
CA VAL A 18 0.08 2.08 0.67
C VAL A 18 -0.75 2.54 1.86
N ALA A 19 -0.94 3.86 2.07
CA ALA A 19 -1.74 4.37 3.18
C ALA A 19 -3.21 3.90 3.15
N HIS A 20 -3.81 3.77 1.98
CA HIS A 20 -5.24 3.42 1.85
C HIS A 20 -5.51 1.91 1.93
N TYR A 21 -4.59 1.08 1.42
CA TYR A 21 -4.86 -0.34 1.20
C TYR A 21 -4.00 -1.28 2.04
N ILE A 22 -3.02 -0.79 2.81
CA ILE A 22 -2.12 -1.67 3.58
C ILE A 22 -2.87 -2.57 4.56
N THR A 23 -3.90 -2.06 5.25
CA THR A 23 -4.70 -2.86 6.19
C THR A 23 -5.49 -3.95 5.46
N GLU A 24 -6.17 -3.61 4.37
CA GLU A 24 -6.96 -4.57 3.60
C GLU A 24 -6.07 -5.67 2.98
N VAL A 25 -4.88 -5.29 2.49
CA VAL A 25 -3.88 -6.25 1.97
C VAL A 25 -3.29 -7.10 3.10
N LEU A 26 -3.04 -6.54 4.28
CA LEU A 26 -2.54 -7.27 5.44
C LEU A 26 -3.56 -8.32 5.90
N ASP A 27 -4.82 -7.92 6.07
CA ASP A 27 -5.91 -8.78 6.55
C ASP A 27 -6.19 -9.94 5.58
N ASN A 28 -6.00 -9.71 4.28
CA ASN A 28 -6.27 -10.69 3.23
C ASN A 28 -4.99 -11.33 2.65
N TYR A 29 -3.82 -11.10 3.25
CA TYR A 29 -2.54 -11.46 2.64
C TYR A 29 -2.44 -12.94 2.22
N PRO A 30 -2.77 -13.93 3.08
CA PRO A 30 -2.67 -15.35 2.70
C PRO A 30 -3.53 -15.67 1.47
N ARG A 31 -4.74 -15.09 1.39
CA ARG A 31 -5.66 -15.30 0.27
C ARG A 31 -5.16 -14.61 -0.99
N LEU A 32 -4.64 -13.40 -0.88
CA LEU A 32 -4.03 -12.69 -2.01
C LEU A 32 -2.82 -13.43 -2.58
N GLU A 33 -2.07 -14.15 -1.75
CA GLU A 33 -0.90 -14.93 -2.16
C GLU A 33 -1.29 -16.27 -2.83
N MET A 34 -2.28 -16.98 -2.27
CA MET A 34 -2.63 -18.33 -2.71
C MET A 34 -3.74 -18.38 -3.78
N ASP A 35 -4.71 -17.47 -3.74
CA ASP A 35 -5.89 -17.47 -4.62
C ASP A 35 -5.75 -16.41 -5.73
N ARG A 36 -5.36 -16.87 -6.92
CA ARG A 36 -5.21 -16.01 -8.11
C ARG A 36 -6.51 -15.34 -8.53
N ALA A 37 -7.65 -16.01 -8.39
CA ALA A 37 -8.95 -15.46 -8.78
C ALA A 37 -9.37 -14.34 -7.82
N PHE A 38 -9.15 -14.56 -6.51
CA PHE A 38 -9.35 -13.51 -5.51
C PHE A 38 -8.46 -12.30 -5.76
N LYS A 39 -7.15 -12.49 -5.97
CA LYS A 39 -6.22 -11.38 -6.28
C LYS A 39 -6.64 -10.61 -7.53
N LYS A 40 -7.10 -11.31 -8.59
CA LYS A 40 -7.60 -10.68 -9.81
C LYS A 40 -8.83 -9.82 -9.51
N LYS A 41 -9.81 -10.35 -8.77
CA LYS A 41 -11.03 -9.62 -8.40
C LYS A 41 -10.71 -8.41 -7.51
N PHE A 42 -9.89 -8.60 -6.48
CA PHE A 42 -9.43 -7.54 -5.59
C PHE A 42 -8.80 -6.38 -6.38
N THR A 43 -7.88 -6.71 -7.30
CA THR A 43 -7.22 -5.71 -8.13
C THR A 43 -8.19 -5.00 -9.07
N GLN A 44 -9.14 -5.74 -9.68
CA GLN A 44 -10.16 -5.17 -10.55
C GLN A 44 -11.05 -4.18 -9.79
N THR A 45 -11.51 -4.54 -8.59
CA THR A 45 -12.34 -3.68 -7.75
C THR A 45 -11.63 -2.37 -7.40
N ILE A 46 -10.34 -2.42 -7.06
CA ILE A 46 -9.54 -1.21 -6.80
C ILE A 46 -9.42 -0.36 -8.06
N PHE A 47 -9.13 -0.98 -9.21
CA PHE A 47 -8.98 -0.27 -10.48
C PHE A 47 -10.26 0.48 -10.87
N GLU A 48 -11.42 -0.17 -10.75
CA GLU A 48 -12.74 0.41 -11.05
C GLU A 48 -13.14 1.51 -10.06
N LYS A 49 -12.84 1.32 -8.76
CA LYS A 49 -13.16 2.27 -7.70
C LYS A 49 -12.32 3.55 -7.78
N GLU A 50 -11.01 3.40 -7.92
CA GLU A 50 -10.09 4.54 -7.79
C GLU A 50 -9.91 5.28 -9.11
N GLN A 51 -10.02 4.60 -10.26
CA GLN A 51 -9.83 5.16 -11.61
C GLN A 51 -8.55 6.01 -11.78
N ARG A 52 -7.52 5.73 -10.96
CA ARG A 52 -6.26 6.48 -10.92
C ARG A 52 -5.21 5.98 -11.90
N ASP A 53 -5.16 4.67 -12.11
CA ASP A 53 -4.26 4.07 -13.09
C ASP A 53 -4.94 4.03 -14.47
N ARG A 54 -4.16 4.18 -15.55
CA ARG A 54 -4.71 4.14 -16.93
C ARG A 54 -5.11 2.72 -17.37
N THR A 55 -4.47 1.72 -16.78
CA THR A 55 -4.69 0.30 -17.10
C THR A 55 -4.68 -0.52 -15.82
N ILE A 56 -5.37 -1.66 -15.86
CA ILE A 56 -5.38 -2.62 -14.74
C ILE A 56 -3.96 -3.07 -14.37
N GLY A 57 -3.04 -3.12 -15.33
CA GLY A 57 -1.63 -3.48 -15.09
C GLY A 57 -0.94 -2.52 -14.12
N GLY A 58 -1.30 -1.23 -14.13
CA GLY A 58 -0.82 -0.26 -13.14
C GLY A 58 -1.24 -0.64 -11.73
N THR A 59 -2.53 -0.92 -11.53
CA THR A 59 -3.06 -1.32 -10.21
C THR A 59 -2.51 -2.68 -9.77
N GLN A 60 -2.32 -3.63 -10.69
CA GLN A 60 -1.65 -4.91 -10.41
C GLN A 60 -0.22 -4.72 -9.89
N ALA A 61 0.53 -3.78 -10.47
CA ALA A 61 1.87 -3.45 -10.00
C ALA A 61 1.82 -2.85 -8.59
N ARG A 62 0.85 -1.97 -8.31
CA ARG A 62 0.67 -1.40 -6.97
C ARG A 62 0.35 -2.45 -5.91
N VAL A 63 -0.65 -3.29 -6.18
CA VAL A 63 -1.05 -4.39 -5.28
C VAL A 63 0.14 -5.32 -5.03
N SER A 64 0.88 -5.71 -6.08
CA SER A 64 2.02 -6.62 -5.93
C SER A 64 3.18 -5.98 -5.14
N ALA A 65 3.43 -4.69 -5.32
CA ALA A 65 4.43 -3.96 -4.54
C ALA A 65 4.00 -3.80 -3.07
N LEU A 66 2.72 -3.56 -2.81
CA LEU A 66 2.16 -3.50 -1.45
C LEU A 66 2.23 -4.85 -0.73
N MET A 67 1.86 -5.94 -1.42
CA MET A 67 2.05 -7.31 -0.90
C MET A 67 3.52 -7.57 -0.55
N LYS A 68 4.49 -7.03 -1.30
CA LYS A 68 5.91 -7.17 -0.98
C LYS A 68 6.27 -6.49 0.35
N VAL A 69 5.71 -5.32 0.64
CA VAL A 69 5.91 -4.63 1.93
C VAL A 69 5.39 -5.49 3.08
N VAL A 70 4.18 -6.05 2.93
CA VAL A 70 3.58 -6.95 3.94
C VAL A 70 4.42 -8.21 4.13
N ARG A 71 4.83 -8.86 3.04
CA ARG A 71 5.66 -10.07 3.07
C ARG A 71 7.01 -9.87 3.77
N MET A 72 7.59 -8.68 3.66
CA MET A 72 8.84 -8.34 4.34
C MET A 72 8.65 -8.09 5.85
N ASN A 73 7.40 -8.07 6.34
CA ASN A 73 7.03 -7.65 7.70
C ASN A 73 7.49 -6.22 8.02
N LYS A 74 7.34 -5.31 7.04
CA LYS A 74 7.88 -3.94 7.08
C LYS A 74 6.79 -2.87 7.05
N VAL A 75 5.60 -3.22 7.54
CA VAL A 75 4.41 -2.37 7.52
C VAL A 75 4.62 -1.09 8.35
N ILE A 76 5.16 -1.22 9.56
CA ILE A 76 5.44 -0.09 10.46
C ILE A 76 6.40 0.91 9.81
N GLU A 77 7.56 0.42 9.33
CA GLU A 77 8.58 1.24 8.67
C GLU A 77 8.04 1.93 7.40
N ALA A 78 7.11 1.28 6.69
CA ALA A 78 6.43 1.89 5.55
C ALA A 78 5.49 3.03 5.98
N MET A 79 4.74 2.88 7.08
CA MET A 79 3.89 3.95 7.61
C MET A 79 4.72 5.15 8.06
N GLU A 80 5.81 4.91 8.79
CA GLU A 80 6.73 5.97 9.23
C GLU A 80 7.29 6.77 8.05
N TYR A 81 7.68 6.08 6.98
CA TYR A 81 8.17 6.74 5.76
C TYR A 81 7.10 7.61 5.09
N ILE A 82 5.86 7.13 5.04
CA ILE A 82 4.74 7.87 4.46
C ILE A 82 4.45 9.13 5.29
N ILE A 83 4.44 9.00 6.62
CA ILE A 83 4.19 10.12 7.54
C ILE A 83 5.24 11.22 7.38
N GLN A 84 6.49 10.85 7.12
CA GLN A 84 7.59 11.80 6.91
C GLN A 84 7.61 12.42 5.49
N SER A 85 6.71 12.00 4.59
CA SER A 85 6.71 12.47 3.20
C SER A 85 6.10 13.86 3.06
N LYS A 86 6.97 14.89 3.01
CA LYS A 86 6.54 16.29 2.76
C LYS A 86 5.71 16.45 1.50
N ARG A 87 6.11 15.79 0.41
CA ARG A 87 5.41 15.83 -0.88
C ARG A 87 4.00 15.25 -0.79
N LEU A 88 3.85 14.09 -0.12
CA LEU A 88 2.53 13.51 0.07
C LEU A 88 1.68 14.38 0.97
N ASN A 89 2.24 14.93 2.05
CA ASN A 89 1.50 15.79 2.96
C ASN A 89 0.93 17.04 2.26
N GLN A 90 1.61 17.57 1.24
CA GLN A 90 1.11 18.67 0.42
C GLN A 90 0.05 18.22 -0.60
N ALA A 91 0.26 17.06 -1.24
CA ALA A 91 -0.60 16.59 -2.33
C ALA A 91 -1.86 15.85 -1.87
N ASP A 92 -1.77 15.12 -0.75
CA ASP A 92 -2.81 14.28 -0.18
C ASP A 92 -2.57 14.10 1.34
N PRO A 93 -2.86 15.14 2.16
CA PRO A 93 -2.69 15.08 3.61
C PRO A 93 -3.56 14.01 4.28
N LYS A 94 -4.68 13.61 3.66
CA LYS A 94 -5.55 12.55 4.18
C LYS A 94 -4.82 11.21 4.22
N SER A 95 -4.04 10.89 3.19
CA SER A 95 -3.21 9.68 3.17
C SER A 95 -2.17 9.66 4.31
N VAL A 96 -1.61 10.83 4.67
CA VAL A 96 -0.69 10.93 5.82
C VAL A 96 -1.42 10.66 7.13
N GLU A 97 -2.63 11.20 7.30
CA GLU A 97 -3.41 10.97 8.51
C GLU A 97 -3.83 9.50 8.68
N MET A 98 -4.28 8.85 7.58
CA MET A 98 -4.58 7.42 7.59
C MET A 98 -3.35 6.58 8.00
N ALA A 99 -2.16 6.93 7.51
CA ALA A 99 -0.93 6.24 7.90
C ALA A 99 -0.62 6.38 9.41
N LYS A 100 -0.89 7.55 10.02
CA LYS A 100 -0.74 7.73 11.47
C LYS A 100 -1.75 6.89 12.25
N GLU A 101 -3.01 6.86 11.82
CA GLU A 101 -4.06 6.06 12.47
C GLU A 101 -3.73 4.56 12.43
N ILE A 102 -3.24 4.07 11.28
CA ILE A 102 -2.81 2.68 11.12
C ILE A 102 -1.61 2.39 12.03
N LEU A 103 -0.59 3.26 12.04
CA LEU A 103 0.57 3.09 12.90
C LEU A 103 0.17 3.03 14.38
N LYS A 104 -0.76 3.89 14.82
CA LYS A 104 -1.28 3.87 16.19
C LYS A 104 -1.95 2.55 16.55
N LYS A 105 -2.74 1.96 15.63
CA LYS A 105 -3.41 0.66 15.83
C LYS A 105 -2.45 -0.53 15.86
N LEU A 106 -1.35 -0.45 15.13
CA LEU A 106 -0.35 -1.53 15.09
C LEU A 106 0.57 -1.55 16.32
N CYS A 107 0.73 -0.40 16.99
CA CYS A 107 1.60 -0.23 18.15
C CYS A 107 0.85 -0.20 19.49
N SER A 108 -0.48 -0.31 19.48
CA SER A 108 -1.34 -0.40 20.66
C SER A 108 -1.60 -1.85 21.05
#